data_AF-A0A428WG25-F1
#
_entry.id   AF-A0A428WG25-F1
#
_cell.length_a   1.000
_cell.length_b   1.000
_cell.length_c   1.000
_cell.angle_alpha   90.00
_cell.angle_beta   90.00
_cell.angle_gamma   90.00
#
_symmetry.space_group_name_H-M   'P 1'
#
loop_
_entity.id
_entity.type
_entity.pdbx_description
1 polymer ?
#
loop_
_entity_poly.entity_id
_entity_poly.type
_entity_poly.pdbx_seq_one_letter_code
_entity_poly.pdbx_strand_id
1 'polypeptide(L)'
;MRAGPGNPRLYAGAVTDVESKFDVESKIDDEAIAEPTPELIATHYLSSVDELVEHLRAAAQLDLGVRVSSYLVADEDSGGFAARWELELLTSSPVHSEDEAE
;
A
#
# COMPACT_ATOMS: atom_id res chain seq x y z
N MET A 1 22.39 -22.36 51.47
CA MET A 1 21.38 -22.89 50.52
C MET A 1 20.79 -21.71 49.76
N ARG A 2 21.09 -21.57 48.45
CA ARG A 2 20.64 -20.49 47.57
C ARG A 2 19.45 -20.98 46.74
N ALA A 3 18.34 -20.26 46.77
CA ALA A 3 17.24 -20.42 45.82
C ALA A 3 17.38 -19.31 44.76
N GLY A 4 17.60 -19.70 43.50
CA GLY A 4 17.66 -18.79 42.36
C GLY A 4 16.27 -18.52 41.77
N PRO A 5 16.03 -17.36 41.14
CA PRO A 5 14.79 -17.11 40.43
C PRO A 5 14.70 -17.95 39.15
N GLY A 6 13.56 -18.62 38.99
CA GLY A 6 13.27 -19.54 37.90
C GLY A 6 13.12 -18.83 36.56
N ASN A 7 13.77 -19.40 35.56
CA ASN A 7 13.64 -19.05 34.16
C ASN A 7 12.92 -20.22 33.46
N PRO A 8 11.68 -20.08 32.95
CA PRO A 8 11.11 -21.09 32.09
C PRO A 8 11.22 -20.70 30.61
N ARG A 9 12.15 -21.41 29.96
CA ARG A 9 12.01 -22.09 28.67
C ARG A 9 11.84 -21.23 27.41
N LEU A 10 13.00 -20.89 26.85
CA LEU A 10 13.27 -21.05 25.42
C LEU A 10 12.89 -22.49 25.00
N TYR A 11 11.95 -22.64 24.08
CA TYR A 11 11.77 -23.90 23.37
C TYR A 11 12.83 -23.99 22.27
N ALA A 12 13.90 -24.70 22.61
CA ALA A 12 14.82 -25.29 21.64
C ALA A 12 14.18 -26.57 21.09
N GLY A 13 13.72 -26.51 19.84
CA GLY A 13 13.54 -27.69 19.00
C GLY A 13 14.71 -27.77 18.01
N ALA A 14 15.81 -28.39 18.43
CA ALA A 14 16.80 -28.98 17.54
C ALA A 14 16.32 -30.43 17.29
N VAL A 15 16.39 -31.07 16.11
CA VAL A 15 17.48 -31.39 15.19
C VAL A 15 16.77 -32.05 13.97
N THR A 16 17.26 -32.13 12.73
CA THR A 16 18.54 -32.66 12.26
C THR A 16 18.84 -32.18 10.84
N ASP A 17 20.10 -31.82 10.64
CA ASP A 17 20.94 -32.04 9.46
C ASP A 17 20.34 -32.91 8.32
N VAL A 18 20.22 -32.32 7.13
CA VAL A 18 20.67 -32.98 5.90
C VAL A 18 21.38 -31.94 5.06
N GLU A 19 22.68 -32.15 4.87
CA GLU A 19 23.49 -31.43 3.92
C GLU A 19 22.86 -31.51 2.52
N SER A 20 22.46 -30.36 1.96
CA SER A 20 22.36 -30.22 0.52
C SER A 20 23.17 -29.01 0.10
N LYS A 21 24.45 -29.29 -0.05
CA LYS A 21 25.44 -28.45 -0.72
C LYS A 21 25.04 -28.36 -2.20
N PHE A 22 24.10 -27.48 -2.53
CA PHE A 22 23.97 -26.96 -3.88
C PHE A 22 24.85 -25.72 -3.98
N ASP A 23 26.14 -25.96 -4.23
CA ASP A 23 27.02 -25.01 -4.91
C ASP A 23 26.45 -24.79 -6.31
N VAL A 24 25.48 -23.87 -6.40
CA VAL A 24 25.13 -23.22 -7.64
C VAL A 24 25.25 -21.73 -7.36
N GLU A 25 26.46 -21.22 -7.60
CA GLU A 25 26.63 -19.84 -8.06
C GLU A 25 25.82 -19.69 -9.36
N SER A 26 24.51 -19.54 -9.23
CA SER A 26 23.71 -18.93 -10.27
C SER A 26 23.75 -17.45 -9.98
N LYS A 27 24.69 -16.76 -10.64
CA LYS A 27 24.53 -15.34 -10.94
C LYS A 27 23.29 -15.21 -11.82
N ILE A 28 22.12 -15.28 -11.20
CA ILE A 28 20.94 -14.67 -11.76
C ILE A 28 21.13 -13.22 -11.39
N ASP A 29 21.60 -12.43 -12.34
CA ASP A 29 21.26 -11.01 -12.39
C ASP A 29 19.72 -10.97 -12.49
N ASP A 30 19.07 -11.20 -11.36
CA ASP A 30 17.62 -11.17 -11.18
C ASP A 30 17.27 -9.68 -11.12
N GLU A 31 17.33 -9.04 -12.28
CA GLU A 31 16.56 -7.84 -12.55
C GLU A 31 15.10 -8.29 -12.51
N ALA A 32 14.58 -8.49 -11.29
CA ALA A 32 13.16 -8.43 -11.04
C ALA A 32 12.72 -7.11 -11.65
N ILE A 33 12.07 -7.18 -12.81
CA ILE A 33 11.36 -6.05 -13.40
C ILE A 33 10.25 -5.75 -12.40
N ALA A 34 10.56 -5.03 -11.34
CA ALA A 34 9.58 -4.46 -10.46
C ALA A 34 8.74 -3.56 -11.37
N GLU A 35 7.50 -3.97 -11.63
CA GLU A 35 6.56 -3.13 -12.36
C GLU A 35 6.61 -1.74 -11.70
N PRO A 36 6.85 -0.67 -12.49
CA PRO A 36 7.02 0.65 -11.92
C PRO A 36 5.76 1.01 -11.13
N THR A 37 5.92 1.18 -9.82
CA THR A 37 4.80 1.59 -8.96
C THR A 37 4.31 2.96 -9.42
N PRO A 38 2.99 3.18 -9.56
CA PRO A 38 2.48 4.47 -9.98
C PRO A 38 2.98 5.59 -9.08
N GLU A 39 3.53 6.64 -9.68
CA GLU A 39 4.10 7.77 -8.96
C GLU A 39 3.05 8.87 -8.80
N LEU A 40 3.03 9.49 -7.62
CA LEU A 40 2.14 10.62 -7.33
C LEU A 40 2.57 11.86 -8.11
N ILE A 41 1.66 12.36 -8.95
CA ILE A 41 1.82 13.60 -9.70
C ILE A 41 1.34 14.78 -8.86
N ALA A 42 0.12 14.69 -8.31
CA ALA A 42 -0.51 15.77 -7.56
C ALA A 42 -1.65 15.25 -6.66
N THR A 43 -1.94 16.01 -5.61
CA THR A 43 -3.08 15.80 -4.72
C THR A 43 -4.02 17.01 -4.80
N HIS A 44 -5.30 16.76 -5.05
CA HIS A 44 -6.35 17.77 -5.13
C HIS A 44 -7.38 17.57 -4.03
N TYR A 45 -7.71 18.65 -3.32
CA TYR A 45 -8.77 18.66 -2.32
C TYR A 45 -10.01 19.33 -2.90
N LEU A 46 -11.09 18.58 -3.03
CA LEU A 46 -12.29 18.99 -3.73
C LEU A 46 -13.46 19.11 -2.75
N SER A 47 -14.33 20.07 -3.04
CA SER A 47 -15.44 20.46 -2.17
C SER A 47 -16.80 20.03 -2.68
N SER A 48 -16.86 19.58 -3.93
CA SER A 48 -18.08 19.16 -4.60
C SER A 48 -17.84 17.91 -5.44
N VAL A 49 -18.93 17.16 -5.65
CA VAL A 49 -18.93 15.98 -6.53
C VAL A 49 -18.71 16.38 -8.00
N ASP A 50 -19.24 17.53 -8.42
CA ASP A 50 -19.07 18.00 -9.80
C ASP A 50 -17.59 18.26 -10.14
N GLU A 51 -16.87 18.96 -9.25
CA GLU A 51 -15.41 19.16 -9.40
C GLU A 51 -14.66 17.82 -9.47
N LEU A 52 -15.04 16.84 -8.64
CA LEU A 52 -14.44 15.50 -8.66
C LEU A 52 -14.66 14.81 -10.00
N VAL A 53 -15.89 14.84 -10.53
CA VAL A 53 -16.21 14.23 -11.83
C VAL A 53 -15.42 14.88 -12.96
N GLU A 54 -15.24 16.20 -12.93
CA GLU A 54 -14.43 16.92 -13.92
C GLU A 54 -12.96 16.47 -13.88
N HIS A 55 -12.37 16.35 -12.68
CA HIS A 55 -10.99 15.87 -12.52
C HIS A 55 -10.82 14.42 -12.98
N LEU A 56 -11.77 13.56 -12.67
CA LEU A 56 -11.75 12.15 -13.12
C LEU A 56 -11.83 12.05 -14.64
N ARG A 57 -12.67 12.86 -15.29
CA ARG A 57 -12.75 12.91 -16.76
C ARG A 57 -11.46 13.42 -17.39
N ALA A 58 -10.83 14.44 -16.81
CA ALA A 58 -9.57 14.97 -17.28
C ALA A 58 -8.44 13.93 -17.15
N ALA A 59 -8.34 13.26 -15.99
CA ALA A 59 -7.39 12.17 -15.77
C ALA A 59 -7.56 11.04 -16.80
N ALA A 60 -8.81 10.62 -17.06
CA ALA A 60 -9.10 9.59 -18.06
C ALA A 60 -8.69 10.00 -19.50
N GLN A 61 -8.80 11.29 -19.85
CA GLN A 61 -8.35 11.78 -21.16
C GLN A 61 -6.83 11.79 -21.31
N LEU A 62 -6.12 11.86 -20.19
CA LEU A 62 -4.66 11.91 -20.12
C LEU A 62 -4.04 10.54 -19.82
N ASP A 63 -4.86 9.49 -19.71
CA ASP A 63 -4.46 8.13 -19.33
C ASP A 63 -3.70 8.07 -17.98
N LEU A 64 -4.12 8.92 -17.04
CA LEU A 64 -3.54 8.99 -15.70
C LEU A 64 -4.29 8.07 -14.73
N GLY A 65 -3.56 7.52 -13.77
CA GLY A 65 -4.17 6.84 -12.64
C GLY A 65 -4.76 7.82 -11.64
N VAL A 66 -5.73 7.33 -10.87
CA VAL A 66 -6.39 8.11 -9.82
C VAL A 66 -6.59 7.27 -8.57
N ARG A 67 -6.41 7.89 -7.40
CA ARG A 67 -6.93 7.38 -6.12
C ARG A 67 -7.82 8.44 -5.49
N VAL A 68 -9.01 8.04 -5.05
CA VAL A 68 -9.97 8.96 -4.43
C VAL A 68 -10.27 8.51 -3.01
N SER A 69 -10.11 9.44 -2.07
CA SER A 69 -10.48 9.28 -0.67
C SER A 69 -11.55 10.31 -0.32
N SER A 70 -12.51 9.94 0.54
CA SER A 70 -13.51 10.88 1.05
C SER A 70 -13.41 11.01 2.56
N TYR A 71 -13.70 12.20 3.07
CA TYR A 71 -13.69 12.49 4.49
C TYR A 71 -14.76 13.53 4.83
N LEU A 72 -15.13 13.58 6.11
CA LEU A 72 -16.12 14.52 6.61
C LEU A 72 -15.41 15.65 7.35
N VAL A 73 -15.80 16.89 7.07
CA VAL A 73 -15.32 18.10 7.75
C VAL A 73 -16.49 18.78 8.42
N ALA A 74 -16.31 19.27 9.65
CA ALA A 74 -17.33 20.06 10.32
C ALA A 74 -17.63 21.33 9.52
N ASP A 75 -18.90 21.59 9.30
CA ASP A 75 -19.37 22.75 8.56
C ASP A 75 -19.88 23.80 9.55
N GLU A 76 -19.12 24.88 9.71
CA GLU A 76 -19.37 25.90 10.73
C GLU A 76 -20.67 26.68 10.47
N ASP A 77 -21.13 26.75 9.21
CA ASP A 77 -22.31 27.49 8.80
C ASP A 77 -23.61 26.70 9.04
N SER A 78 -23.59 25.39 8.78
CA SER A 78 -24.76 24.51 8.93
C SER A 78 -24.83 23.77 10.26
N GLY A 79 -23.74 23.78 11.05
CA GLY A 79 -23.63 23.01 12.29
C GLY A 79 -23.61 21.49 12.06
N GLY A 80 -23.30 21.05 10.85
CA GLY A 80 -23.27 19.66 10.41
C GLY A 80 -21.88 19.21 9.95
N PHE A 81 -21.84 18.15 9.14
CA PHE A 81 -20.62 17.70 8.46
C PHE A 81 -20.82 17.81 6.95
N ALA A 82 -19.81 18.33 6.26
CA ALA A 82 -19.73 18.38 4.80
C ALA A 82 -18.75 17.31 4.29
N ALA A 83 -19.14 16.62 3.22
CA ALA A 83 -18.25 15.70 2.53
C ALA A 83 -17.17 16.48 1.76
N ARG A 84 -15.93 15.99 1.84
CA ARG A 84 -14.78 16.46 1.09
C ARG A 84 -14.10 15.28 0.43
N TRP A 85 -13.41 15.56 -0.67
CA TRP A 85 -12.70 14.56 -1.44
C TRP A 85 -11.23 14.93 -1.55
N GLU A 86 -10.38 13.93 -1.46
CA GLU A 86 -8.97 13.99 -1.78
C GLU A 86 -8.74 13.10 -3.00
N LEU A 87 -8.21 13.68 -4.08
CA LEU A 87 -7.89 12.99 -5.32
C LEU A 87 -6.39 13.04 -5.53
N GLU A 88 -5.76 11.86 -5.57
CA GLU A 88 -4.38 11.67 -5.97
C GLU A 88 -4.33 11.33 -7.46
N LEU A 89 -3.57 12.10 -8.24
CA LEU A 89 -3.24 11.83 -9.64
C LEU A 89 -1.95 11.03 -9.70
N LEU A 90 -1.95 9.94 -10.45
CA LEU A 90 -0.85 8.99 -10.56
C LEU A 90 -0.40 8.87 -12.01
N THR A 91 0.88 8.54 -12.24
CA THR A 91 1.45 8.34 -13.58
C THR A 91 0.80 7.19 -14.37
N SER A 92 0.16 6.25 -13.68
CA SER A 92 -0.58 5.14 -14.26
C SER A 92 -1.60 4.61 -13.26
N SER A 93 -2.55 3.78 -13.71
CA SER A 93 -3.57 3.21 -12.84
C SER A 93 -2.94 2.47 -11.64
N PRO A 94 -3.39 2.73 -10.40
CA PRO A 94 -3.00 1.93 -9.25
C PRO A 94 -3.64 0.56 -9.35
N VAL A 95 -3.01 -0.34 -10.10
CA VAL A 95 -3.37 -1.76 -10.17
C VAL A 95 -3.44 -2.27 -8.73
N HIS A 96 -4.65 -2.57 -8.26
CA HIS A 96 -4.81 -3.51 -7.16
C HIS A 96 -4.70 -4.87 -7.82
N SER A 97 -3.55 -5.52 -7.72
CA SER A 97 -3.50 -6.95 -7.94
C SER A 97 -4.40 -7.57 -6.88
N GLU A 98 -5.60 -7.98 -7.28
CA GLU A 98 -6.41 -8.94 -6.51
C GLU A 98 -5.72 -10.30 -6.57
N ASP A 99 -4.49 -10.39 -6.04
CA ASP A 99 -3.81 -11.66 -5.84
C ASP A 99 -4.24 -12.24 -4.49
N GLU A 100 -5.02 -13.33 -4.61
CA GLU A 100 -5.01 -14.49 -3.74
C GLU A 100 -5.54 -14.33 -2.30
N ALA A 101 -6.87 -14.21 -2.18
CA ALA A 101 -7.57 -14.82 -1.05
C ALA A 101 -8.00 -16.24 -1.47
N GLU A 102 -7.12 -17.23 -1.27
CA GLU A 102 -7.49 -18.65 -1.16
C GLU A 102 -8.00 -18.96 0.27
#